data_AF-A0A1H3P4Q8-F1
#
_entry.id   AF-A0A1H3P4Q8-F1
#
_cell.length_a   1.000
_cell.length_b   1.000
_cell.length_c   1.000
_cell.angle_alpha   90.00
_cell.angle_beta   90.00
_cell.angle_gamma   90.00
#
_symmetry.space_group_name_H-M   'P 1'
#
loop_
_entity.id
_entity.type
_entity.pdbx_description
1 polymer ?
#
loop_
_entity_poly.entity_id
_entity_poly.type
_entity_poly.pdbx_seq_one_letter_code
_entity_poly.pdbx_strand_id
1 'polypeptide(L)' 'MDWEKRTDLCVAIGMLPFVVWMALTSRSISAVGSLLFSLTAALRLRSSRARRWTDEYQWRFLVIMLPVLLMTVLGAMPTR' A
#
# COMPACT_ATOMS: atom_id res chain seq x y z
N MET A 1 6.32 -20.07 -3.83
CA MET A 1 7.14 -19.16 -3.01
C MET A 1 7.61 -17.91 -3.78
N ASP A 2 8.03 -18.01 -5.05
CA ASP A 2 8.52 -16.83 -5.81
C ASP A 2 7.44 -15.85 -6.29
N TRP A 3 6.23 -16.35 -6.58
CA TRP A 3 5.13 -15.51 -7.07
C TRP A 3 4.71 -14.43 -6.08
N GLU A 4 4.59 -14.78 -4.80
CA GLU A 4 4.13 -13.84 -3.77
C GLU A 4 5.16 -12.74 -3.52
N LYS A 5 6.46 -13.06 -3.54
CA LYS A 5 7.53 -12.07 -3.48
C LYS A 5 7.52 -11.16 -4.71
N ARG A 6 7.27 -11.69 -5.91
CA ARG A 6 7.14 -10.86 -7.12
C ARG A 6 5.95 -9.91 -7.03
N THR A 7 4.82 -10.36 -6.51
CA THR A 7 3.64 -9.51 -6.30
C THR A 7 3.93 -8.37 -5.33
N ASP A 8 4.51 -8.66 -4.18
CA ASP A 8 4.88 -7.62 -3.21
C ASP A 8 5.90 -6.62 -3.80
N LEU A 9 6.82 -7.09 -4.66
CA LEU A 9 7.79 -6.23 -5.35
C LEU A 9 7.12 -5.33 -6.39
N CYS A 10 6.20 -5.88 -7.17
CA CYS A 10 5.42 -5.12 -8.14
C CYS A 10 4.59 -4.04 -7.45
N VAL A 11 4.00 -4.32 -6.29
CA VAL A 11 3.23 -3.33 -5.50
C VAL A 11 4.16 -2.27 -4.92
N ALA A 12 5.30 -2.67 -4.35
CA ALA A 12 6.26 -1.72 -3.78
C ALA A 12 6.80 -0.74 -4.84
N ILE A 13 7.22 -1.26 -6.00
CA ILE A 13 7.79 -0.44 -7.09
C ILE A 13 6.68 0.30 -7.85
N GLY A 14 5.57 -0.36 -8.15
CA GLY A 14 4.47 0.20 -8.94
C GLY A 14 3.72 1.34 -8.25
N MET A 15 3.73 1.39 -6.91
CA MET A 15 3.12 2.50 -6.16
C MET A 15 3.99 3.76 -6.09
N LEU A 16 5.31 3.66 -6.28
CA LEU A 16 6.21 4.83 -6.18
C LEU A 16 5.89 5.95 -7.18
N PRO A 17 5.65 5.68 -8.48
CA PRO A 17 5.21 6.70 -9.42
C PRO A 17 3.90 7.37 -9.01
N PHE A 18 2.97 6.60 -8.43
CA PHE A 18 1.67 7.09 -7.96
C PHE A 18 1.81 8.03 -6.77
N VAL A 19 2.71 7.71 -5.82
CA VAL A 19 3.06 8.58 -4.70
C VAL A 19 3.62 9.91 -5.20
N VAL A 20 4.60 9.85 -6.12
CA VAL A 20 5.22 11.05 -6.69
C VAL A 20 4.18 11.90 -7.41
N TRP A 21 3.34 11.28 -8.24
CA TRP A 21 2.27 11.97 -8.97
C TRP A 21 1.29 12.68 -8.03
N MET A 22 0.85 12.01 -6.95
CA MET A 22 -0.12 12.58 -6.02
C MET A 22 0.47 13.61 -5.06
N ALA A 23 1.76 13.49 -4.73
CA ALA A 23 2.50 14.56 -4.06
C ALA A 23 2.57 15.82 -4.94
N LEU A 24 2.81 15.66 -6.24
CA LEU A 24 2.85 16.78 -7.20
C LEU A 24 1.47 17.43 -7.42
N THR A 25 0.37 16.70 -7.24
CA THR A 25 -1.00 17.24 -7.32
C THR A 25 -1.56 17.76 -5.99
N SER A 26 -0.72 17.92 -4.96
CA SER A 26 -1.13 18.32 -3.60
C SER A 26 -2.19 17.43 -2.96
N ARG A 27 -2.32 16.17 -3.43
CA ARG A 27 -3.25 15.17 -2.89
C ARG A 27 -2.58 14.38 -1.79
N SER A 28 -2.23 15.08 -0.72
CA SER A 28 -1.44 14.59 0.41
C SER A 28 -2.07 13.38 1.11
N ILE A 29 -3.39 13.33 1.27
CA ILE A 29 -4.11 12.17 1.86
C ILE A 29 -3.86 10.91 1.04
N SER A 30 -3.92 11.05 -0.29
CA SER A 30 -3.76 9.92 -1.19
C SER A 30 -2.30 9.49 -1.33
N ALA A 31 -1.37 10.45 -1.35
CA ALA A 31 0.06 10.15 -1.34
C ALA A 31 0.49 9.37 -0.07
N VAL A 32 -0.02 9.74 1.10
CA VAL A 32 0.22 9.03 2.37
C VAL A 32 -0.35 7.60 2.32
N GLY A 33 -1.55 7.44 1.76
CA GLY A 33 -2.16 6.13 1.58
C GLY A 33 -1.35 5.21 0.65
N SER A 34 -0.93 5.71 -0.51
CA SER A 34 -0.05 4.96 -1.43
C SER A 34 1.31 4.63 -0.80
N LEU A 35 1.87 5.52 0.02
CA LEU A 35 3.09 5.25 0.78
C LEU A 35 2.90 4.12 1.79
N LEU A 36 1.79 4.10 2.54
CA LEU A 36 1.46 3.03 3.48
C LEU A 36 1.37 1.67 2.80
N PHE A 37 0.75 1.60 1.62
CA PHE A 37 0.70 0.36 0.82
C PHE A 37 2.09 -0.09 0.37
N SER A 38 2.90 0.83 -0.18
CA SER A 38 4.25 0.53 -0.64
C SER A 38 5.17 0.10 0.52
N LEU A 39 5.09 0.78 1.66
CA LEU A 39 5.85 0.46 2.87
C LEU A 39 5.48 -0.92 3.41
N THR A 40 4.19 -1.26 3.39
CA THR A 40 3.72 -2.55 3.87
C THR A 40 4.16 -3.69 2.96
N ALA A 41 4.10 -3.50 1.63
CA ALA A 41 4.62 -4.46 0.67
C ALA A 41 6.14 -4.65 0.84
N ALA A 42 6.89 -3.57 1.03
CA ALA A 42 8.33 -3.61 1.33
C ALA A 42 8.63 -4.34 2.65
N LEU A 43 7.81 -4.15 3.68
CA LEU A 43 7.93 -4.85 4.96
C LEU A 43 7.68 -6.36 4.80
N ARG A 44 6.67 -6.76 4.02
CA ARG A 44 6.37 -8.18 3.73
C ARG A 44 7.48 -8.84 2.91
N LEU A 45 8.10 -8.10 1.99
CA LEU A 45 9.28 -8.54 1.23
C LEU A 45 10.51 -8.77 2.11
N ARG A 46 10.80 -7.81 3.00
CA ARG A 46 12.03 -7.79 3.79
C ARG A 46 11.96 -8.68 5.02
N SER A 47 10.78 -8.82 5.63
CA SER A 47 10.60 -9.53 6.90
C SER A 47 9.64 -10.70 6.75
N SER A 48 10.20 -11.91 6.81
CA SER A 48 9.44 -13.16 6.89
C SER A 48 8.54 -13.24 8.13
N ARG A 49 8.88 -12.53 9.22
CA ARG A 49 8.00 -12.39 10.40
C ARG A 49 6.78 -11.51 10.11
N ALA A 50 6.97 -10.36 9.44
CA ALA A 50 5.86 -9.49 9.06
C ALA A 50 4.92 -10.18 8.05
N ARG A 51 5.51 -10.95 7.13
CA ARG A 51 4.74 -11.77 6.18
C ARG A 51 3.92 -12.86 6.89
N ARG A 52 4.54 -13.63 7.78
CA ARG A 52 3.84 -14.66 8.56
C ARG A 52 2.70 -14.07 9.40
N TRP A 53 2.93 -12.91 10.02
CA TRP A 53 1.90 -12.20 10.79
C TRP A 53 0.73 -11.71 9.91
N THR A 54 1.03 -11.12 8.74
CA THR A 54 -0.01 -10.68 7.80
C THR A 54 -0.81 -11.84 7.23
N ASP A 55 -0.18 -12.99 6.99
CA ASP A 55 -0.87 -14.19 6.51
C ASP A 55 -1.73 -14.83 7.63
N GLU A 56 -1.22 -14.89 8.86
CA GLU A 56 -1.93 -15.42 10.03
C GLU A 56 -3.12 -14.56 10.45
N TYR A 57 -3.00 -13.23 10.33
CA TYR A 57 -4.05 -12.27 10.67
C TYR A 57 -4.66 -11.59 9.43
N GLN A 58 -4.75 -12.31 8.31
CA GLN A 58 -5.21 -11.78 7.01
C GLN A 58 -6.48 -10.91 7.10
N TRP A 59 -7.48 -11.33 7.89
CA TRP A 59 -8.73 -10.61 8.04
C TRP A 59 -8.57 -9.30 8.83
N ARG A 60 -7.74 -9.30 9.87
CA ARG A 60 -7.45 -8.07 10.64
C ARG A 60 -6.63 -7.11 9.79
N PHE A 61 -5.66 -7.62 9.05
CA PHE A 61 -4.87 -6.85 8.11
C PHE A 61 -5.76 -6.20 7.03
N LEU A 62 -6.70 -6.96 6.47
CA LEU A 62 -7.68 -6.46 5.51
C LEU A 62 -8.55 -5.35 6.13
N VAL A 63 -9.08 -5.55 7.34
CA VAL A 63 -9.91 -4.56 8.04
C VAL A 63 -9.16 -3.26 8.32
N ILE A 64 -7.84 -3.32 8.56
CA ILE A 64 -7.00 -2.14 8.75
C ILE A 64 -6.67 -1.47 7.40
N MET A 65 -6.35 -2.25 6.38
CA MET A 65 -5.95 -1.72 5.07
C MET A 65 -7.12 -1.22 4.23
N LEU A 66 -8.32 -1.74 4.43
CA LEU A 66 -9.51 -1.32 3.70
C LEU A 66 -9.86 0.17 3.92
N PRO A 67 -9.92 0.72 5.15
CA PRO A 67 -10.13 2.15 5.35
C PRO A 67 -8.98 3.01 4.80
N VAL A 68 -7.73 2.52 4.89
CA VAL A 68 -6.59 3.21 4.25
C VAL A 68 -6.78 3.26 2.73
N LEU A 69 -7.20 2.15 2.11
CA LEU A 69 -7.52 2.10 0.68
C LEU A 69 -8.63 3.09 0.33
N LEU A 70 -9.74 3.08 1.07
CA LEU A 70 -10.86 3.97 0.85
C LEU A 70 -10.45 5.44 0.95
N MET A 71 -9.70 5.81 1.99
CA MET A 71 -9.17 7.18 2.14
C MET A 71 -8.20 7.55 1.02
N THR A 72 -7.39 6.60 0.56
CA THR A 72 -6.50 6.80 -0.58
C THR A 72 -7.31 7.11 -1.84
N VAL A 73 -8.29 6.25 -2.16
CA VAL A 73 -9.12 6.39 -3.36
C VAL A 73 -9.94 7.68 -3.32
N LEU A 74 -10.56 7.99 -2.17
CA LEU A 74 -11.33 9.23 -1.98
C LEU A 74 -10.44 10.47 -2.08
N GLY A 75 -9.25 10.45 -1.47
CA GLY A 75 -8.27 11.53 -1.59
C GLY A 75 -7.71 11.70 -3.01
N ALA A 76 -7.83 10.67 -3.86
CA ALA A 76 -7.50 10.71 -5.29
C ALA A 76 -8.71 11.11 -6.17
N MET A 77 -9.91 11.27 -5.63
CA MET A 77 -11.03 11.76 -6.44
C MET A 77 -10.90 13.27 -6.62
N PRO A 78 -11.07 13.79 -7.87
CA PRO A 78 -11.18 15.23 -8.07
C PRO A 78 -12.46 15.74 -7.41
N THR A 79 -12.31 16.41 -6.27
CA THR A 79 -13.35 17.29 -5.73
C THR A 79 -13.41 18.51 -6.64
N ARG A 80 -14.42 18.56 -7.51
CA ARG A 80 -14.75 19.77 -8.29
C ARG A 80 -14.97 20.96 -7.38
#